data_AF-A0A9P7UW22-F1
#
_entry.id   AF-A0A9P7UW22-F1
#
_cell.length_a   1.000
_cell.length_b   1.000
_cell.length_c   1.000
_cell.angle_alpha   90.00
_cell.angle_beta   90.00
_cell.angle_gamma   90.00
#
_symmetry.space_group_name_H-M   'P 1'
#
loop_
_entity.id
_entity.type
_entity.pdbx_description
1 polymer ?
#
loop_
_entity_poly.entity_id
_entity_poly.type
_entity_poly.pdbx_seq_one_letter_code
_entity_poly.pdbx_strand_id
1 'polypeptide(L)'
;MSKLSSRVSTSFLDRFLWKPELGTEPTSSDWSFDGDMLDDIQSGISYAFLCANDTNTVIEKTVTLLSPYHGGNTVIDAVLRNTAQKENADVLVLDSLVLAAGRFGALGKDGAFVDAIYSRLPIERFTDVEDIQQFFPDLLLAGFETTPSDSLPRRVIYVRDFGTIACAAIPLMIFIFRAIKNLRNARKANLIVLFGSSRPLGREACPHYYDSARGFYTFNWTFEESGICSDD
;
A
#
# COMPACT_ATOMS: atom_id res chain seq x y z
N MET A 1 16.79 18.91 18.47
CA MET A 1 15.84 17.91 19.00
C MET A 1 14.42 18.36 18.66
N SER A 2 13.96 18.16 17.42
CA SER A 2 12.57 18.43 17.04
C SER A 2 11.79 17.14 17.08
N LYS A 3 10.96 16.96 18.11
CA LYS A 3 9.89 15.95 18.12
C LYS A 3 8.93 16.30 16.97
N LEU A 4 9.13 15.73 15.77
CA LEU A 4 8.00 15.48 14.89
C LEU A 4 7.21 14.37 15.59
N SER A 5 6.29 14.76 16.49
CA SER A 5 5.26 13.83 16.92
C SER A 5 4.51 13.40 15.66
N SER A 6 4.71 12.16 15.24
CA SER A 6 4.05 11.59 14.06
C SER A 6 2.56 11.93 14.14
N ARG A 7 2.03 12.62 13.13
CA ARG A 7 0.58 12.88 12.96
C ARG A 7 -0.26 11.60 12.83
N VAL A 8 0.39 10.45 12.93
CA VAL A 8 -0.24 9.14 12.87
C VAL A 8 -0.21 8.56 14.27
N SER A 9 -1.38 8.21 14.78
CA SER A 9 -1.53 7.53 16.07
C SER A 9 -0.60 6.31 16.19
N THR A 10 0.07 6.16 17.32
CA THR A 10 0.89 4.98 17.63
C THR A 10 0.06 3.70 17.58
N SER A 11 -1.20 3.76 18.02
CA SER A 11 -2.13 2.62 17.95
C SER A 11 -2.41 2.13 16.53
N PHE A 12 -2.29 3.03 15.55
CA PHE A 12 -2.40 2.67 14.14
C PHE A 12 -1.10 1.97 13.70
N LEU A 13 0.06 2.56 13.99
CA LEU A 13 1.35 1.98 13.61
C LEU A 13 1.56 0.60 14.22
N ASP A 14 1.22 0.40 15.49
CA ASP A 14 1.35 -0.90 16.17
C ASP A 14 0.55 -2.02 15.49
N ARG A 15 -0.52 -1.68 14.76
CA ARG A 15 -1.39 -2.65 14.08
C ARG A 15 -1.06 -2.83 12.60
N PHE A 16 -0.67 -1.74 11.93
CA PHE A 16 -0.59 -1.67 10.48
C PHE A 16 0.84 -1.50 9.95
N LEU A 17 1.85 -1.32 10.81
CA LEU A 17 3.25 -1.33 10.42
C LEU A 17 3.89 -2.65 10.84
N TRP A 18 4.09 -3.55 9.88
CA TRP A 18 4.83 -4.80 10.11
C TRP A 18 6.32 -4.53 9.94
N LYS A 19 7.08 -4.73 11.01
CA LYS A 19 8.54 -4.59 10.98
C LYS A 19 9.19 -5.94 10.64
N PRO A 20 10.35 -5.93 9.96
CA PRO A 20 11.18 -7.11 9.78
C PRO A 20 11.91 -7.38 11.10
N GLU A 21 11.26 -8.02 12.08
CA GLU A 21 11.93 -8.36 13.33
C GLU A 21 12.82 -9.62 13.20
N LEU A 22 13.98 -9.53 13.86
CA LEU A 22 15.03 -10.53 13.96
C LEU A 22 14.60 -11.63 14.96
N GLY A 23 13.74 -12.54 14.54
CA GLY A 23 13.53 -13.81 15.22
C GLY A 23 12.25 -13.94 16.05
N THR A 24 11.55 -15.03 15.75
CA THR A 24 10.65 -15.75 16.67
C THR A 24 9.51 -14.94 17.29
N GLU A 25 8.59 -14.43 16.47
CA GLU A 25 7.18 -14.63 16.80
C GLU A 25 6.59 -15.67 15.85
N PRO A 26 5.93 -16.72 16.35
CA PRO A 26 5.17 -17.60 15.49
C PRO A 26 3.97 -16.80 15.01
N THR A 27 4.04 -16.21 13.82
CA THR A 27 2.81 -15.87 13.11
C THR A 27 2.04 -17.17 13.00
N SER A 28 0.94 -17.29 13.73
CA SER A 28 0.06 -18.46 13.79
C SER A 28 -0.70 -18.66 12.47
N SER A 29 -0.02 -18.47 11.34
CA SER A 29 -0.54 -18.75 10.03
C SER A 29 0.00 -20.11 9.62
N ASP A 30 -0.87 -21.12 9.65
CA ASP A 30 -0.67 -22.50 9.18
C ASP A 30 -0.28 -22.62 7.69
N TRP A 31 0.08 -21.53 7.03
CA TRP A 31 0.41 -21.50 5.62
C TRP A 31 1.87 -21.91 5.41
N SER A 32 2.08 -23.16 5.02
CA SER A 32 3.33 -23.60 4.41
C SER A 32 3.30 -23.26 2.92
N PHE A 33 4.24 -22.44 2.46
CA PHE A 33 4.42 -22.16 1.04
C PHE A 33 5.56 -23.01 0.48
N ASP A 34 5.43 -23.39 -0.79
CA ASP A 34 6.54 -23.98 -1.53
C ASP A 34 7.65 -22.92 -1.71
N GLY A 35 8.91 -23.35 -1.64
CA GLY A 35 10.08 -22.46 -1.75
C GLY A 35 10.10 -21.75 -3.09
N ASP A 36 9.86 -22.50 -4.17
CA ASP A 36 9.89 -21.99 -5.55
C ASP A 36 8.87 -20.86 -5.76
N MET A 37 7.66 -20.99 -5.18
CA MET A 37 6.61 -19.97 -5.28
C MET A 37 6.99 -18.68 -4.54
N LEU A 38 7.60 -18.79 -3.36
CA LEU A 38 8.03 -17.60 -2.61
C LEU A 38 9.21 -16.91 -3.31
N ASP A 39 10.06 -17.66 -4.00
CA ASP A 39 11.25 -17.12 -4.67
C ASP A 39 10.86 -16.31 -5.92
N ASP A 40 9.83 -16.72 -6.66
CA ASP A 40 9.26 -15.92 -7.76
C ASP A 40 8.69 -14.59 -7.27
N ILE A 41 7.90 -14.64 -6.19
CA ILE A 41 7.28 -13.45 -5.59
C ILE A 41 8.36 -12.53 -5.01
N GLN A 42 9.36 -13.11 -4.35
CA GLN A 42 10.53 -12.38 -3.87
C GLN A 42 11.24 -11.69 -5.02
N SER A 43 11.56 -12.41 -6.09
CA SER A 43 12.24 -11.84 -7.26
C SER A 43 11.48 -10.65 -7.85
N GLY A 44 10.15 -10.74 -7.94
CA GLY A 44 9.30 -9.62 -8.36
C GLY A 44 9.38 -8.41 -7.42
N ILE A 45 9.37 -8.63 -6.11
CA ILE A 45 9.50 -7.57 -5.10
C ILE A 45 10.92 -6.96 -5.12
N SER A 46 11.98 -7.77 -5.18
CA SER A 46 13.36 -7.29 -5.28
C SER A 46 13.55 -6.44 -6.55
N TYR A 47 12.98 -6.88 -7.67
CA TYR A 47 13.00 -6.12 -8.92
C TYR A 47 12.26 -4.78 -8.79
N ALA A 48 11.08 -4.76 -8.16
CA ALA A 48 10.36 -3.52 -7.91
C ALA A 48 11.16 -2.54 -7.03
N PHE A 49 11.88 -3.03 -6.01
CA PHE A 49 12.78 -2.20 -5.19
C PHE A 49 13.99 -1.68 -5.97
N LEU A 50 14.54 -2.48 -6.90
CA LEU A 50 15.60 -2.05 -7.79
C LEU A 50 15.14 -0.92 -8.72
N CYS A 51 13.96 -1.06 -9.33
CA CYS A 51 13.36 -0.03 -10.18
C CYS A 51 12.97 1.22 -9.37
N ALA A 52 12.55 1.07 -8.12
CA ALA A 52 12.20 2.20 -7.26
C ALA A 52 13.40 3.11 -6.93
N ASN A 53 14.62 2.55 -6.89
CA ASN A 53 15.86 3.32 -6.75
C ASN A 53 16.26 4.07 -8.02
N ASP A 54 15.79 3.63 -9.19
CA ASP A 54 16.09 4.28 -10.46
C ASP A 54 15.04 5.36 -10.78
N THR A 55 15.46 6.63 -10.70
CA THR A 55 14.61 7.78 -11.03
C THR A 55 14.43 8.00 -12.52
N ASN A 56 15.23 7.33 -13.36
CA ASN A 56 15.22 7.50 -14.82
C ASN A 56 14.34 6.46 -15.53
N THR A 57 13.83 5.48 -14.81
CA THR A 57 13.00 4.43 -15.39
C THR A 57 11.51 4.74 -15.21
N VAL A 58 10.77 4.64 -16.32
CA VAL A 58 9.29 4.65 -16.36
C VAL A 58 8.71 3.27 -15.96
N ILE A 59 9.56 2.39 -15.40
CA ILE A 59 9.18 1.02 -15.06
C ILE A 59 8.18 1.02 -13.90
N GLU A 60 7.24 0.08 -13.96
CA GLU A 60 6.23 -0.14 -12.94
C GLU A 60 6.88 -0.51 -11.60
N LYS A 61 6.64 0.31 -10.57
CA LYS A 61 7.18 0.16 -9.21
C LYS A 61 6.12 -0.43 -8.27
N THR A 62 5.28 -1.28 -8.84
CA THR A 62 4.05 -1.82 -8.26
C THR A 62 4.03 -3.32 -8.45
N VAL A 63 3.64 -4.04 -7.41
CA VAL A 63 3.42 -5.48 -7.44
C VAL A 63 1.95 -5.74 -7.14
N THR A 64 1.34 -6.72 -7.80
CA THR A 64 -0.03 -7.13 -7.49
C THR A 64 -0.04 -8.60 -7.10
N LEU A 65 -0.58 -8.90 -5.93
CA LEU A 65 -0.81 -10.25 -5.45
C LEU A 65 -2.31 -10.54 -5.45
N LEU A 66 -2.70 -11.61 -6.14
CA LEU A 66 -4.07 -12.07 -6.24
C LEU A 66 -4.19 -13.43 -5.57
N SER A 67 -5.15 -13.57 -4.66
CA SER A 67 -5.50 -14.86 -4.06
C SER A 67 -6.88 -15.33 -4.55
N PRO A 68 -6.97 -16.50 -5.20
CA PRO A 68 -8.20 -17.02 -5.80
C PRO A 68 -9.19 -17.66 -4.80
N TYR A 69 -9.08 -17.37 -3.51
CA TYR A 69 -9.84 -18.05 -2.45
C TYR A 69 -10.56 -17.07 -1.54
N HIS A 70 -11.63 -17.55 -0.88
CA HIS A 70 -12.25 -16.81 0.22
C HIS A 70 -11.25 -16.63 1.37
N GLY A 71 -11.14 -15.42 1.90
CA GLY A 71 -10.17 -15.12 2.96
C GLY A 71 -8.71 -15.12 2.49
N GLY A 72 -8.47 -15.14 1.18
CA GLY A 72 -7.15 -15.12 0.55
C GLY A 72 -6.29 -13.90 0.89
N ASN A 73 -6.87 -12.83 1.44
CA ASN A 73 -6.11 -11.72 2.02
C ASN A 73 -5.15 -12.22 3.11
N THR A 74 -5.53 -13.22 3.92
CA THR A 74 -4.63 -13.82 4.93
C THR A 74 -3.46 -14.59 4.33
N VAL A 75 -3.65 -15.20 3.15
CA VAL A 75 -2.59 -15.86 2.39
C VAL A 75 -1.61 -14.81 1.86
N ILE A 76 -2.13 -13.71 1.29
CA ILE A 76 -1.31 -12.60 0.80
C ILE A 76 -0.52 -11.96 1.96
N ASP A 77 -1.17 -11.74 3.11
CA ASP A 77 -0.51 -11.22 4.31
C ASP A 77 0.68 -12.10 4.71
N ALA A 78 0.50 -13.44 4.72
CA ALA A 78 1.55 -14.38 5.09
C ALA A 78 2.70 -14.42 4.07
N VAL A 79 2.40 -14.46 2.76
CA VAL A 79 3.42 -14.37 1.70
C VAL A 79 4.20 -13.07 1.85
N LEU A 80 3.51 -11.95 1.99
CA LEU A 80 4.13 -10.64 2.04
C LEU A 80 5.03 -10.47 3.27
N ARG A 81 4.61 -10.96 4.45
CA ARG A 81 5.46 -10.96 5.65
C ARG A 81 6.77 -11.72 5.42
N ASN A 82 6.69 -12.93 4.86
CA ASN A 82 7.87 -13.73 4.55
C ASN A 82 8.80 -13.01 3.55
N THR A 83 8.24 -12.50 2.45
CA THR A 83 9.04 -11.83 1.42
C THR A 83 9.62 -10.50 1.90
N ALA A 84 8.87 -9.70 2.65
CA ALA A 84 9.35 -8.43 3.20
C ALA A 84 10.48 -8.64 4.20
N GLN A 85 10.40 -9.72 5.02
CA GLN A 85 11.49 -10.11 5.90
C GLN A 85 12.77 -10.46 5.12
N LYS A 86 12.66 -11.27 4.06
CA LYS A 86 13.80 -11.60 3.19
C LYS A 86 14.42 -10.35 2.51
N GLU A 87 13.60 -9.35 2.21
CA GLU A 87 14.02 -8.09 1.59
C GLU A 87 14.48 -7.01 2.58
N ASN A 88 14.47 -7.31 3.89
CA ASN A 88 14.70 -6.36 4.98
C ASN A 88 13.87 -5.07 4.82
N ALA A 89 12.58 -5.23 4.54
CA ALA A 89 11.64 -4.16 4.30
C ALA A 89 10.52 -4.16 5.34
N ASP A 90 10.12 -2.96 5.77
CA ASP A 90 8.87 -2.79 6.53
C ASP A 90 7.66 -2.93 5.59
N VAL A 91 6.51 -3.31 6.14
CA VAL A 91 5.23 -3.28 5.42
C VAL A 91 4.29 -2.32 6.13
N LEU A 92 3.87 -1.26 5.43
CA LEU A 92 2.77 -0.40 5.88
C LEU A 92 1.49 -0.88 5.21
N VAL A 93 0.56 -1.40 6.01
CA VAL A 93 -0.73 -1.91 5.55
C VAL A 93 -1.76 -0.79 5.51
N LEU A 94 -2.21 -0.48 4.31
CA LEU A 94 -3.34 0.38 4.04
C LEU A 94 -4.55 -0.49 3.73
N ASP A 95 -5.27 -0.89 4.77
CA ASP A 95 -6.49 -1.69 4.63
C ASP A 95 -7.65 -0.82 4.15
N SER A 96 -8.27 -1.26 3.06
CA SER A 96 -9.37 -0.54 2.40
C SER A 96 -10.51 -0.16 3.33
N LEU A 97 -10.93 -1.06 4.22
CA LEU A 97 -12.02 -0.79 5.17
C LEU A 97 -11.57 0.17 6.26
N VAL A 98 -10.30 0.07 6.69
CA VAL A 98 -9.73 0.96 7.70
C VAL A 98 -9.61 2.39 7.16
N LEU A 99 -9.21 2.54 5.91
CA LEU A 99 -9.18 3.82 5.21
C LEU A 99 -10.59 4.39 5.04
N ALA A 100 -11.55 3.56 4.59
CA ALA A 100 -12.93 3.99 4.40
C ALA A 100 -13.65 4.36 5.71
N ALA A 101 -13.28 3.73 6.83
CA ALA A 101 -13.81 4.05 8.15
C ALA A 101 -13.39 5.46 8.64
N GLY A 102 -12.37 6.06 8.02
CA GLY A 102 -11.91 7.42 8.31
C GLY A 102 -11.71 7.64 9.80
N ARG A 103 -12.38 8.65 10.35
CA ARG A 103 -12.23 9.02 11.77
C ARG A 103 -12.76 7.99 12.77
N PHE A 104 -13.63 7.10 12.31
CA PHE A 104 -14.22 6.03 13.13
C PHE A 104 -13.42 4.73 13.05
N GLY A 105 -12.38 4.69 12.21
CA GLY A 105 -11.47 3.57 12.05
C GLY A 105 -10.24 3.65 12.96
N ALA A 106 -9.22 2.85 12.62
CA ALA A 106 -7.98 2.78 13.39
C ALA A 106 -7.13 4.06 13.31
N LEU A 107 -7.38 4.92 12.32
CA LEU A 107 -6.76 6.23 12.20
C LEU A 107 -7.29 7.24 13.24
N GLY A 108 -8.43 6.96 13.88
CA GLY A 108 -9.01 7.83 14.90
C GLY A 108 -9.15 9.27 14.42
N LYS A 109 -8.76 10.26 15.23
CA LYS A 109 -8.87 11.68 14.83
C LYS A 109 -8.12 12.01 13.53
N ASP A 110 -7.03 11.31 13.26
CA ASP A 110 -6.22 11.54 12.06
C ASP A 110 -7.01 11.16 10.81
N GLY A 111 -7.91 10.17 10.90
CA GLY A 111 -8.78 9.75 9.80
C GLY A 111 -9.81 10.79 9.33
N ALA A 112 -9.92 11.94 10.00
CA ALA A 112 -10.73 13.07 9.54
C ALA A 112 -10.29 13.64 8.18
N PHE A 113 -9.05 13.37 7.74
CA PHE A 113 -8.61 13.76 6.39
C PHE A 113 -9.40 13.03 5.30
N VAL A 114 -9.91 11.81 5.57
CA VAL A 114 -10.70 11.05 4.59
C VAL A 114 -11.97 11.84 4.28
N ASP A 115 -12.70 12.25 5.32
CA ASP A 115 -13.88 13.11 5.19
C ASP A 115 -13.53 14.43 4.48
N ALA A 116 -12.39 15.04 4.81
CA ALA A 116 -11.92 16.27 4.19
C ALA A 116 -11.67 16.12 2.68
N ILE A 117 -11.03 15.03 2.25
CA ILE A 117 -10.78 14.73 0.82
C ILE A 117 -12.10 14.66 0.06
N TYR A 118 -13.05 13.84 0.53
CA TYR A 118 -14.30 13.63 -0.20
C TYR A 118 -15.21 14.87 -0.17
N SER A 119 -15.15 15.68 0.89
CA SER A 119 -15.90 16.94 0.96
C SER A 119 -15.42 18.02 -0.02
N ARG A 120 -14.18 17.91 -0.51
CA ARG A 120 -13.53 18.88 -1.41
C ARG A 120 -13.50 18.41 -2.87
N LEU A 121 -14.27 17.38 -3.22
CA LEU A 121 -14.39 16.94 -4.61
C LEU A 121 -15.32 17.88 -5.40
N PRO A 122 -14.99 18.20 -6.67
CA PRO A 122 -13.79 17.80 -7.41
C PRO A 122 -12.55 18.60 -6.97
N ILE A 123 -11.39 17.92 -6.89
CA ILE A 123 -10.12 18.59 -6.57
C ILE A 123 -9.56 19.21 -7.86
N GLU A 124 -9.71 20.52 -8.00
CA GLU A 124 -9.17 21.27 -9.15
C GLU A 124 -7.66 21.43 -9.08
N ARG A 125 -7.13 21.78 -7.89
CA ARG A 125 -5.70 21.99 -7.65
C ARG A 125 -5.27 21.36 -6.35
N PHE A 126 -4.19 20.58 -6.40
CA PHE A 126 -3.64 19.97 -5.20
C PHE A 126 -3.01 20.98 -4.22
N THR A 127 -2.75 22.21 -4.64
CA THR A 127 -2.27 23.29 -3.77
C THR A 127 -3.29 23.71 -2.73
N ASP A 128 -4.58 23.49 -3.00
CA ASP A 128 -5.69 23.99 -2.17
C ASP A 128 -6.00 23.05 -1.00
N VAL A 129 -5.21 21.98 -0.89
CA VAL A 129 -5.37 20.86 0.04
C VAL A 129 -4.01 20.50 0.68
N GLU A 130 -3.20 21.51 1.03
CA GLU A 130 -1.85 21.36 1.60
C GLU A 130 -1.85 20.53 2.90
N ASP A 131 -2.89 20.68 3.72
CA ASP A 131 -3.13 19.89 4.92
C ASP A 131 -3.21 18.38 4.63
N ILE A 132 -3.95 18.03 3.58
CA ILE A 132 -4.10 16.65 3.09
C ILE A 132 -2.79 16.19 2.43
N GLN A 133 -2.13 17.05 1.65
CA GLN A 133 -0.86 16.72 1.00
C GLN A 133 0.23 16.35 1.99
N GLN A 134 0.32 17.05 3.13
CA GLN A 134 1.38 16.81 4.12
C GLN A 134 1.15 15.52 4.91
N PHE A 135 -0.11 15.09 5.08
CA PHE A 135 -0.45 13.90 5.85
C PHE A 135 0.15 12.61 5.24
N PHE A 136 0.05 12.41 3.93
CA PHE A 136 0.49 11.14 3.31
C PHE A 136 2.01 10.92 3.38
N PRO A 137 2.88 11.91 3.10
CA PRO A 137 4.31 11.77 3.34
C PRO A 137 4.63 11.38 4.79
N ASP A 138 3.96 12.00 5.77
CA ASP A 138 4.15 11.70 7.18
C ASP A 138 3.72 10.26 7.50
N LEU A 139 2.59 9.81 6.94
CA LEU A 139 2.09 8.43 7.05
C LEU A 139 3.06 7.41 6.44
N LEU A 140 3.54 7.67 5.23
CA LEU A 140 4.43 6.78 4.50
C LEU A 140 5.82 6.68 5.14
N LEU A 141 6.26 7.73 5.86
CA LEU A 141 7.54 7.75 6.57
C LEU A 141 7.43 7.34 8.05
N ALA A 142 6.22 7.19 8.58
CA ALA A 142 5.99 6.88 9.99
C ALA A 142 6.75 5.61 10.41
N GLY A 143 7.44 5.66 11.54
CA GLY A 143 8.20 4.52 12.06
C GLY A 143 9.60 4.31 11.47
N PHE A 144 10.05 5.11 10.51
CA PHE A 144 11.46 5.08 10.04
C PHE A 144 12.45 5.74 11.01
N GLU A 145 12.00 6.33 12.12
CA GLU A 145 12.85 7.04 13.09
C GLU A 145 13.86 6.14 13.83
N THR A 146 13.76 4.82 13.68
CA THR A 146 14.51 3.85 14.50
C THR A 146 15.66 3.12 13.79
N THR A 147 15.95 3.37 12.51
CA THR A 147 16.97 2.61 11.76
C THR A 147 18.25 3.43 11.47
N PRO A 148 19.33 3.23 12.24
CA PRO A 148 20.66 3.74 11.91
C PRO A 148 21.27 2.84 10.81
N SER A 149 20.92 3.08 9.56
CA SER A 149 21.41 2.31 8.42
C SER A 149 22.05 3.23 7.39
N ASP A 150 23.23 2.85 6.89
CA ASP A 150 23.91 3.51 5.75
C ASP A 150 23.13 3.38 4.43
N SER A 151 22.09 2.54 4.40
CA SER A 151 21.21 2.31 3.25
C SER A 151 19.81 2.92 3.43
N LEU A 152 19.21 3.35 2.31
CA LEU A 152 17.85 3.89 2.29
C LEU A 152 16.86 2.86 2.86
N PRO A 153 15.98 3.24 3.79
CA PRO A 153 15.03 2.30 4.35
C PRO A 153 14.06 1.81 3.26
N ARG A 154 13.81 0.50 3.23
CA ARG A 154 12.91 -0.16 2.28
C ARG A 154 11.54 -0.35 2.91
N ARG A 155 10.48 -0.04 2.16
CA ARG A 155 9.12 -0.28 2.62
C ARG A 155 8.17 -0.65 1.49
N VAL A 156 7.33 -1.63 1.78
CA VAL A 156 6.17 -1.99 0.97
C VAL A 156 4.96 -1.24 1.49
N ILE A 157 4.30 -0.48 0.62
CA ILE A 157 2.99 0.11 0.88
C ILE A 157 1.95 -0.88 0.39
N TYR A 158 1.41 -1.67 1.32
CA TYR A 158 0.49 -2.74 1.02
C TYR A 158 -0.96 -2.25 1.08
N VAL A 159 -1.59 -2.08 -0.08
CA VAL A 159 -3.00 -1.71 -0.19
C VAL A 159 -3.83 -2.98 -0.18
N ARG A 160 -4.35 -3.33 1.00
CA ARG A 160 -5.02 -4.60 1.28
C ARG A 160 -6.49 -4.53 0.90
N ASP A 161 -6.95 -5.56 0.21
CA ASP A 161 -8.32 -5.66 -0.29
C ASP A 161 -8.72 -4.49 -1.20
N PHE A 162 -7.79 -4.08 -2.05
CA PHE A 162 -7.94 -2.88 -2.88
C PHE A 162 -9.16 -2.97 -3.82
N GLY A 163 -9.43 -4.17 -4.35
CA GLY A 163 -10.54 -4.40 -5.28
C GLY A 163 -11.93 -4.10 -4.73
N THR A 164 -12.09 -4.00 -3.41
CA THR A 164 -13.37 -3.71 -2.75
C THR A 164 -13.71 -2.22 -2.76
N ILE A 165 -12.71 -1.34 -2.75
CA ILE A 165 -12.92 0.12 -2.69
C ILE A 165 -12.38 0.87 -3.90
N ALA A 166 -11.81 0.18 -4.89
CA ALA A 166 -11.08 0.78 -6.00
C ALA A 166 -11.78 2.00 -6.64
N CYS A 167 -13.09 1.89 -6.90
CA CYS A 167 -13.88 2.98 -7.50
C CYS A 167 -14.04 4.19 -6.57
N ALA A 168 -14.24 3.96 -5.27
CA ALA A 168 -14.39 5.04 -4.30
C ALA A 168 -13.04 5.66 -3.93
N ALA A 169 -11.97 4.86 -3.89
CA ALA A 169 -10.66 5.23 -3.39
C ALA A 169 -9.81 6.09 -4.33
N ILE A 170 -10.29 6.42 -5.53
CA ILE A 170 -9.55 7.21 -6.53
C ILE A 170 -8.94 8.48 -5.89
N PRO A 171 -9.70 9.34 -5.18
CA PRO A 171 -9.14 10.54 -4.58
C PRO A 171 -8.02 10.24 -3.58
N LEU A 172 -8.19 9.19 -2.77
CA LEU A 172 -7.21 8.78 -1.77
C LEU A 172 -5.91 8.28 -2.41
N MET A 173 -6.05 7.37 -3.39
CA MET A 173 -4.92 6.80 -4.13
C MET A 173 -4.09 7.89 -4.79
N ILE A 174 -4.74 8.97 -5.20
CA ILE A 174 -4.07 10.08 -5.82
C ILE A 174 -3.06 10.76 -4.89
N PHE A 175 -3.47 11.04 -3.65
CA PHE A 175 -2.55 11.61 -2.67
C PHE A 175 -1.46 10.63 -2.26
N ILE A 176 -1.78 9.34 -2.11
CA ILE A 176 -0.80 8.29 -1.79
C ILE A 176 0.29 8.23 -2.87
N PHE A 177 -0.09 8.10 -4.13
CA PHE A 177 0.88 7.99 -5.23
C PHE A 177 1.69 9.26 -5.43
N ARG A 178 1.07 10.44 -5.26
CA ARG A 178 1.80 11.72 -5.28
C ARG A 178 2.83 11.80 -4.16
N ALA A 179 2.47 11.39 -2.94
CA ALA A 179 3.39 11.35 -1.82
C ALA A 179 4.55 10.36 -2.08
N ILE A 180 4.25 9.16 -2.58
CA ILE A 180 5.28 8.17 -2.96
C ILE A 180 6.23 8.72 -4.02
N LYS A 181 5.71 9.36 -5.09
CA LYS A 181 6.51 9.99 -6.14
C LYS A 181 7.45 11.05 -5.55
N ASN A 182 6.93 11.92 -4.69
CA ASN A 182 7.71 12.97 -4.04
C ASN A 182 8.81 12.40 -3.13
N LEU A 183 8.50 11.35 -2.35
CA LEU A 183 9.46 10.70 -1.46
C LEU A 183 10.57 9.97 -2.23
N ARG A 184 10.23 9.30 -3.34
CA ARG A 184 11.21 8.67 -4.24
C ARG A 184 12.12 9.71 -4.90
N ASN A 185 11.57 10.80 -5.42
CA ASN A 185 12.33 11.89 -6.03
C ASN A 185 13.26 12.58 -5.04
N ALA A 186 12.81 12.77 -3.80
CA ALA A 186 13.61 13.32 -2.71
C ALA A 186 14.62 12.32 -2.12
N ARG A 187 14.65 11.07 -2.62
CA ARG A 187 15.47 9.96 -2.11
C ARG A 187 15.38 9.79 -0.59
N LYS A 188 14.17 9.91 -0.05
CA LYS A 188 13.92 9.77 1.40
C LYS A 188 13.71 8.33 1.84
N ALA A 189 13.14 7.49 0.97
CA ALA A 189 12.88 6.08 1.24
C ALA A 189 12.75 5.29 -0.07
N ASN A 190 13.08 4.00 -0.02
CA ASN A 190 12.86 3.09 -1.14
C ASN A 190 11.48 2.43 -0.95
N LEU A 191 10.47 3.02 -1.59
CA LEU A 191 9.08 2.64 -1.45
C LEU A 191 8.61 1.87 -2.68
N ILE A 192 7.94 0.75 -2.49
CA ILE A 192 7.15 0.07 -3.53
C ILE A 192 5.68 0.00 -3.12
N VAL A 193 4.77 -0.12 -4.08
CA VAL A 193 3.35 -0.34 -3.81
C VAL A 193 3.00 -1.79 -4.08
N LEU A 194 2.26 -2.42 -3.19
CA LEU A 194 1.72 -3.75 -3.39
C LEU A 194 0.20 -3.72 -3.29
N PHE A 195 -0.49 -4.19 -4.32
CA PHE A 195 -1.93 -4.37 -4.31
C PHE A 195 -2.29 -5.81 -3.93
N GLY A 196 -3.05 -5.97 -2.84
CA GLY A 196 -3.63 -7.25 -2.46
C GLY A 196 -5.09 -7.31 -2.89
N SER A 197 -5.47 -8.38 -3.55
CA SER A 197 -6.87 -8.68 -3.85
C SER A 197 -7.16 -10.14 -3.60
N SER A 198 -8.27 -10.40 -2.91
CA SER A 198 -8.79 -11.74 -2.69
C SER A 198 -10.14 -11.83 -3.38
N ARG A 199 -10.23 -12.68 -4.40
CA ARG A 199 -11.51 -12.98 -5.04
C ARG A 199 -11.63 -14.48 -5.25
N PRO A 200 -12.67 -15.13 -4.71
CA PRO A 200 -12.89 -16.54 -4.96
C PRO A 200 -13.04 -16.78 -6.47
N LEU A 201 -12.43 -17.86 -6.97
CA LEU A 201 -12.76 -18.35 -8.31
C LEU A 201 -14.19 -18.89 -8.32
N GLY A 202 -14.95 -18.49 -9.34
CA GLY A 202 -16.35 -18.90 -9.52
C GLY A 202 -17.37 -17.79 -9.29
N ARG A 203 -18.62 -18.02 -9.70
CA ARG A 203 -19.76 -17.15 -9.35
C ARG A 203 -20.35 -17.60 -8.01
N GLU A 204 -20.98 -16.68 -7.27
CA GLU A 204 -21.91 -17.08 -6.20
C GLU A 204 -22.91 -18.09 -6.80
N ALA A 205 -23.05 -19.24 -6.13
CA ALA A 205 -23.79 -20.44 -6.56
C ALA A 205 -23.18 -21.33 -7.68
N CYS A 206 -22.05 -20.96 -8.30
CA CYS A 206 -21.41 -21.81 -9.32
C CYS A 206 -19.87 -21.80 -9.20
N PRO A 207 -19.31 -22.46 -8.15
CA PRO A 207 -17.86 -22.47 -7.88
C PRO A 207 -17.04 -23.24 -8.93
N HIS A 208 -17.69 -24.05 -9.77
CA HIS A 208 -17.04 -24.75 -10.89
C HIS A 208 -16.97 -23.93 -12.18
N TYR A 209 -17.64 -22.78 -12.23
CA TYR A 209 -17.70 -21.93 -13.42
C TYR A 209 -16.66 -20.83 -13.37
N TYR A 210 -15.51 -21.08 -14.00
CA TYR A 210 -14.45 -20.09 -14.16
C TYR A 210 -14.84 -19.14 -15.29
N ASP A 211 -15.15 -17.89 -14.98
CA ASP A 211 -15.27 -16.84 -15.98
C ASP A 211 -13.84 -16.52 -16.49
N SER A 212 -13.62 -16.63 -17.80
CA SER A 212 -12.34 -16.27 -18.43
C SER A 212 -12.10 -14.75 -18.43
N ALA A 213 -13.05 -13.97 -17.91
CA ALA A 213 -12.92 -12.55 -17.60
C ALA A 213 -11.89 -12.32 -16.48
N ARG A 214 -10.62 -12.39 -16.86
CA ARG A 214 -9.50 -11.53 -16.44
C ARG A 214 -9.89 -10.46 -15.40
N GLY A 215 -9.82 -10.81 -14.12
CA GLY A 215 -9.88 -9.87 -13.00
C GLY A 215 -8.61 -9.03 -12.85
N PHE A 216 -8.08 -8.50 -13.97
CA PHE A 216 -6.97 -7.57 -13.95
C PHE A 216 -7.54 -6.15 -13.87
N TYR A 217 -7.29 -5.47 -12.75
CA TYR A 217 -7.42 -4.03 -12.70
C TYR A 217 -6.10 -3.44 -13.17
N THR A 218 -6.03 -3.00 -14.42
CA THR A 218 -4.87 -2.26 -14.92
C THR A 218 -5.09 -0.78 -14.61
N PHE A 219 -4.31 -0.23 -13.67
CA PHE A 219 -4.28 1.20 -13.42
C PHE A 219 -3.25 1.84 -14.32
N ASN A 220 -3.70 2.39 -15.45
CA ASN A 220 -2.87 3.30 -16.23
C ASN A 220 -3.07 4.70 -15.67
N TRP A 221 -2.08 5.21 -14.94
CA TRP A 221 -2.04 6.62 -14.55
C TRP A 221 -1.05 7.36 -15.45
N THR A 222 -1.58 8.25 -16.30
CA THR A 222 -0.80 9.27 -17.00
C THR A 222 -0.81 10.59 -16.22
N PHE A 223 0.38 11.09 -15.86
CA PHE A 223 0.53 12.30 -15.05
C PHE A 223 0.32 13.53 -15.95
N GLU A 224 -0.85 14.14 -15.88
CA GLU A 224 -0.99 15.56 -16.24
C GLU A 224 -0.97 16.39 -14.95
N GLU A 225 -0.30 17.53 -14.97
CA GLU A 225 -0.23 18.44 -13.81
C GLU A 225 -1.59 19.11 -13.51
N SER A 226 -2.56 18.98 -14.41
CA SER A 226 -3.96 19.36 -14.26
C SER A 226 -4.74 18.32 -13.46
N GLY A 227 -5.66 18.79 -12.62
CA GLY A 227 -6.47 17.97 -11.69
C GLY A 227 -7.34 16.90 -12.35
N ILE A 228 -8.10 16.18 -11.51
CA ILE A 228 -8.97 15.09 -11.93
C ILE A 228 -10.12 15.68 -12.76
N CYS A 229 -10.02 15.61 -14.09
CA CYS A 229 -11.22 15.70 -14.93
C CYS A 229 -11.96 14.37 -14.82
N SER A 230 -13.13 14.40 -14.20
CA SER A 230 -14.14 13.37 -14.39
C SER A 230 -14.68 13.49 -15.81
N ASP A 231 -14.48 12.47 -16.64
CA ASP A 231 -15.25 12.31 -17.88
C ASP A 231 -16.56 11.56 -17.58
N ASP A 232 -17.64 12.04 -18.20
CA ASP A 232 -19.02 11.56 -18.15
C ASP A 232 -19.22 10.07 -18.45
#